data_AF-A0A2R8FCW4-F1
#
_entry.id   AF-A0A2R8FCW4-F1
#
_cell.length_a   1.000
_cell.length_b   1.000
_cell.length_c   1.000
_cell.angle_alpha   90.00
_cell.angle_beta   90.00
_cell.angle_gamma   90.00
#
_symmetry.space_group_name_H-M   'P 1'
#
loop_
_entity.id
_entity.type
_entity.pdbx_description
1 polymer ?
#
loop_
_entity_poly.entity_id
_entity_poly.type
_entity_poly.pdbx_seq_one_letter_code
_entity_poly.pdbx_strand_id
1 'polypeptide(L)'
;MKEHIHKELLHLGEIFRVSRESQSLSLKDVEAATSIRYSCLEAIEQGYLGKLISPIYAQGFIKKYATYLGLDGETILQEHPYVMKIFKDFSEHNMEMLLDLESMGGRNSPERAIHSWSNLWWAGLIVLGGISIWWLGSLFSVF
;
A
#
# COMPACT_ATOMS: atom_id res chain seq x y z
N MET A 1 -8.93 15.58 23.26
CA MET A 1 -8.08 14.99 22.21
C MET A 1 -8.41 15.51 20.81
N LYS A 2 -9.65 15.39 20.32
CA LYS A 2 -10.04 15.89 18.98
C LYS A 2 -9.83 17.39 18.76
N GLU A 3 -10.03 18.20 19.81
CA GLU A 3 -9.87 19.66 19.75
C GLU A 3 -8.42 20.09 19.49
N HIS A 4 -7.45 19.51 20.20
CA HIS A 4 -6.02 19.79 19.99
C HIS A 4 -5.56 19.42 18.60
N ILE A 5 -6.00 18.26 18.09
CA ILE A 5 -5.73 17.81 16.72
C ILE A 5 -6.23 18.84 15.71
N HIS A 6 -7.50 19.27 15.84
CA HIS A 6 -8.08 20.22 14.90
C HIS A 6 -7.33 21.56 14.93
N LYS A 7 -6.96 22.03 16.11
CA LYS A 7 -6.18 23.27 16.26
C LYS A 7 -4.80 23.17 15.61
N GLU A 8 -4.08 22.05 15.80
CA GLU A 8 -2.79 21.84 15.14
C GLU A 8 -2.93 21.76 13.62
N LEU A 9 -3.95 21.08 13.11
CA LEU A 9 -4.21 20.99 11.67
C LEU A 9 -4.53 22.35 11.05
N LEU A 10 -5.28 23.20 11.74
CA LEU A 10 -5.53 24.57 11.31
C LEU A 10 -4.25 25.41 11.30
N HIS A 11 -3.43 25.30 12.34
CA HIS A 11 -2.16 26.02 12.43
C HIS A 11 -1.19 25.58 11.31
N LEU A 12 -1.07 24.27 11.11
CA LEU A 12 -0.30 23.68 10.02
C LEU A 12 -0.78 24.19 8.65
N GLY A 13 -2.09 24.16 8.42
CA GLY A 13 -2.70 24.65 7.19
C GLY A 13 -2.42 26.14 6.94
N GLU A 14 -2.43 26.95 7.99
CA GLU A 14 -2.11 28.38 7.91
C GLU A 14 -0.64 28.62 7.55
N ILE A 15 0.30 27.84 8.11
CA ILE A 15 1.72 27.91 7.72
C ILE A 15 1.88 27.66 6.22
N PHE A 16 1.23 26.61 5.70
CA PHE A 16 1.23 26.30 4.27
C PHE A 16 0.66 27.43 3.43
N ARG A 17 -0.51 27.96 3.82
CA ARG A 17 -1.17 29.06 3.11
C ARG A 17 -0.29 30.30 3.06
N VAL A 18 0.20 30.76 4.21
CA VAL A 18 1.04 31.97 4.32
C VAL A 18 2.31 31.82 3.49
N SER A 19 2.97 30.66 3.58
CA SER A 19 4.18 30.39 2.80
C SER A 19 3.90 30.38 1.29
N ARG A 20 2.82 29.73 0.84
CA ARG A 20 2.38 29.74 -0.57
C ARG A 20 2.08 31.17 -1.06
N GLU A 21 1.31 31.93 -0.29
CA GLU A 21 0.87 33.27 -0.66
C GLU A 21 2.01 34.29 -0.67
N SER A 22 2.98 34.17 0.24
CA SER A 22 4.21 34.98 0.22
C SER A 22 5.04 34.81 -1.06
N GLN A 23 4.91 33.66 -1.73
CA GLN A 23 5.53 33.36 -3.02
C GLN A 23 4.63 33.69 -4.22
N SER A 24 3.45 34.29 -3.97
CA SER A 24 2.43 34.59 -4.99
C SER A 24 1.96 33.36 -5.79
N LEU A 25 2.01 32.17 -5.18
CA LEU A 25 1.61 30.92 -5.82
C LEU A 25 0.11 30.65 -5.60
N SER A 26 -0.60 30.21 -6.64
CA SER A 26 -1.94 29.66 -6.49
C SER A 26 -1.89 28.18 -6.13
N LEU A 27 -2.98 27.66 -5.56
CA LEU A 27 -3.14 26.22 -5.33
C LEU A 27 -3.03 25.40 -6.63
N LYS A 28 -3.38 25.97 -7.79
CA LYS A 28 -3.23 25.31 -9.11
C LYS A 28 -1.76 25.21 -9.53
N ASP A 29 -0.94 26.19 -9.20
CA ASP A 29 0.50 26.16 -9.49
C ASP A 29 1.18 25.06 -8.67
N VAL A 30 0.82 24.97 -7.38
CA VAL A 30 1.26 23.88 -6.50
C VAL A 30 0.77 22.52 -7.01
N GLU A 31 -0.49 22.40 -7.44
CA GLU A 31 -1.05 21.17 -8.00
C GLU A 31 -0.26 20.73 -9.24
N ALA A 32 0.04 21.65 -10.16
CA ALA A 32 0.80 21.36 -11.36
C ALA A 32 2.23 20.89 -11.05
N ALA A 33 2.89 21.51 -10.06
CA ALA A 33 4.27 21.18 -9.70
C ALA A 33 4.40 19.90 -8.84
N THR A 34 3.44 19.67 -7.94
CA THR A 34 3.50 18.57 -6.97
C THR A 34 2.64 17.37 -7.35
N SER A 35 1.77 17.50 -8.36
CA SER A 35 0.74 16.51 -8.70
C SER A 35 -0.20 16.14 -7.53
N ILE A 36 -0.23 16.95 -6.47
CA ILE A 36 -1.20 16.81 -5.38
C ILE A 36 -2.45 17.56 -5.84
N ARG A 37 -3.59 16.86 -5.89
CA ARG A 37 -4.85 17.47 -6.34
C ARG A 37 -5.19 18.72 -5.55
N TYR A 38 -5.76 19.71 -6.21
CA TYR A 38 -6.20 20.98 -5.63
C TYR A 38 -7.04 20.75 -4.36
N SER A 39 -8.01 19.84 -4.41
CA SER A 39 -8.88 19.53 -3.28
C SER A 39 -8.12 18.99 -2.06
N CYS A 40 -7.00 18.31 -2.27
CA CYS A 40 -6.14 17.84 -1.18
C CYS A 40 -5.31 19.00 -0.61
N LEU A 41 -4.75 19.86 -1.45
CA LEU A 41 -3.99 21.04 -1.00
C LEU A 41 -4.89 22.00 -0.21
N GLU A 42 -6.10 22.26 -0.71
CA GLU A 42 -7.13 23.03 -0.03
C GLU A 42 -7.49 22.39 1.32
N ALA A 43 -7.70 21.07 1.37
CA ALA A 43 -8.00 20.38 2.62
C ALA A 43 -6.85 20.46 3.64
N ILE A 44 -5.59 20.45 3.19
CA ILE A 44 -4.42 20.66 4.05
C ILE A 44 -4.46 22.09 4.63
N GLU A 45 -4.64 23.11 3.79
CA GLU A 45 -4.70 24.52 4.23
C GLU A 45 -5.90 24.84 5.13
N GLN A 46 -6.99 24.07 5.02
CA GLN A 46 -8.18 24.22 5.87
C GLN A 46 -8.16 23.30 7.11
N GLY A 47 -7.12 22.47 7.28
CA GLY A 47 -7.01 21.54 8.41
C GLY A 47 -8.02 20.38 8.38
N TYR A 48 -8.53 20.00 7.20
CA TYR A 48 -9.55 18.97 6.99
C TYR A 48 -9.02 17.67 6.35
N LEU A 49 -7.94 17.10 6.89
CA LEU A 49 -7.33 15.87 6.35
C LEU A 49 -8.32 14.70 6.30
N GLY A 50 -9.09 14.47 7.37
CA GLY A 50 -9.87 13.23 7.55
C GLY A 50 -11.09 13.03 6.63
N LYS A 51 -11.53 14.04 5.88
CA LYS A 51 -12.67 13.90 4.93
C LYS A 51 -12.24 13.75 3.48
N LEU A 52 -11.12 14.36 3.11
CA LEU A 52 -10.72 14.52 1.70
C LEU A 52 -9.44 13.76 1.36
N ILE A 53 -8.63 13.41 2.36
CA ILE A 53 -7.33 12.78 2.16
C ILE A 53 -7.28 11.49 2.98
N SER A 54 -7.04 10.36 2.31
CA SER A 54 -6.72 9.13 3.05
C SER A 54 -5.49 9.39 3.91
N PRO A 55 -5.53 9.08 5.22
CA PRO A 55 -4.41 9.30 6.13
C PRO A 55 -3.09 8.64 5.67
N ILE A 56 -3.19 7.58 4.87
CA ILE A 56 -2.05 6.90 4.21
C ILE A 56 -1.24 7.87 3.34
N TYR A 57 -1.92 8.76 2.62
CA TYR A 57 -1.28 9.71 1.69
C TYR A 57 -1.06 11.09 2.32
N ALA A 58 -1.80 11.45 3.36
CA ALA A 58 -1.76 12.77 3.97
C ALA A 58 -0.35 13.17 4.45
N GLN A 59 0.37 12.26 5.12
CA GLN A 59 1.73 12.53 5.57
C GLN A 59 2.68 12.82 4.39
N GLY A 60 2.59 12.01 3.32
CA GLY A 60 3.40 12.20 2.12
C GLY A 60 3.10 13.51 1.40
N PHE A 61 1.82 13.89 1.34
CA PHE A 61 1.40 15.17 0.74
C PHE A 61 1.88 16.36 1.55
N ILE A 62 1.81 16.31 2.88
CA ILE A 62 2.35 17.37 3.75
C ILE A 62 3.85 17.53 3.52
N LYS A 63 4.63 16.45 3.52
CA LYS A 63 6.07 16.51 3.26
C LYS A 63 6.37 17.07 1.86
N LYS A 64 5.69 16.57 0.84
CA LYS A 64 5.89 17.02 -0.55
C LYS A 64 5.51 18.49 -0.74
N TYR A 65 4.43 18.95 -0.11
CA TYR A 65 4.02 20.35 -0.16
C TYR A 65 5.01 21.25 0.59
N ALA A 66 5.51 20.82 1.76
CA ALA A 66 6.52 21.54 2.52
C ALA A 66 7.80 21.71 1.71
N THR A 67 8.31 20.62 1.12
CA THR A 67 9.49 20.67 0.26
C THR A 67 9.31 21.60 -0.92
N TYR A 68 8.14 21.60 -1.56
CA TYR A 68 7.86 22.50 -2.69
C TYR A 68 7.90 23.97 -2.29
N LEU A 69 7.43 24.32 -1.09
CA LEU A 69 7.46 25.68 -0.56
C LEU A 69 8.81 26.07 0.07
N GLY A 70 9.80 25.17 0.07
CA GLY A 70 11.10 25.40 0.71
C GLY A 70 11.10 25.26 2.23
N LEU A 71 10.10 24.59 2.80
CA LEU A 71 9.99 24.30 4.22
C LEU A 71 10.54 22.89 4.54
N ASP A 72 11.00 22.70 5.78
CA ASP A 72 11.39 21.36 6.27
C ASP A 72 10.15 20.58 6.73
N GLY A 73 9.72 19.62 5.92
CA GLY A 73 8.55 18.79 6.19
C GLY A 73 8.71 17.87 7.41
N GLU A 74 9.93 17.48 7.80
CA GLU A 74 10.14 16.70 9.03
C GLU A 74 10.03 17.59 10.26
N THR A 75 10.66 18.77 10.24
CA THR A 75 10.56 19.74 11.35
C THR A 75 9.11 20.14 11.59
N ILE A 76 8.37 20.47 10.54
CA ILE A 76 6.94 20.80 10.65
C ILE A 76 6.16 19.67 11.34
N LEU A 77 6.37 18.42 10.94
CA LEU A 77 5.67 17.30 11.57
C LEU A 77 6.08 17.07 13.03
N GLN A 78 7.33 17.36 13.40
CA GLN A 78 7.81 17.30 14.78
C GLN A 78 7.19 18.39 15.66
N GLU A 79 6.97 19.58 15.12
CA GLU A 79 6.29 20.69 15.79
C GLU A 79 4.79 20.45 15.99
N HIS A 80 4.21 19.48 15.27
CA HIS A 80 2.81 19.08 15.33
C HIS A 80 2.64 17.64 15.85
N PRO A 81 2.91 17.38 17.14
CA PRO A 81 2.96 16.03 17.70
C PRO A 81 1.62 15.28 17.65
N TYR A 82 0.47 15.95 17.73
CA TYR A 82 -0.81 15.25 17.62
C TYR A 82 -1.10 14.86 16.16
N VAL A 83 -0.70 15.69 15.19
CA VAL A 83 -0.77 15.33 13.76
C VAL A 83 0.15 14.16 13.45
N MET A 84 1.39 14.18 13.95
CA MET A 84 2.33 13.06 13.79
C MET A 84 1.79 11.78 14.44
N LYS A 85 1.17 11.88 15.61
CA LYS A 85 0.53 10.75 16.27
C LYS A 85 -0.54 10.11 15.40
N ILE A 86 -1.39 10.89 14.72
CA ILE A 86 -2.42 10.36 13.81
C ILE A 86 -1.79 9.52 12.70
N PHE A 87 -0.72 10.01 12.08
CA PHE A 87 -0.05 9.27 11.01
C PHE A 87 0.61 8.00 11.52
N LYS A 88 1.21 8.05 12.72
CA LYS A 88 1.78 6.88 13.37
C LYS A 88 0.71 5.84 13.70
N ASP A 89 -0.38 6.25 14.35
CA ASP A 89 -1.51 5.39 14.70
C ASP A 89 -2.10 4.73 13.43
N PHE A 90 -2.22 5.48 12.33
CA PHE A 90 -2.68 4.93 11.04
C PHE A 90 -1.68 3.95 10.42
N SER A 91 -0.39 4.25 10.46
CA SER A 91 0.66 3.37 9.95
C SER A 91 0.72 2.05 10.72
N GLU A 92 0.63 2.12 12.06
CA GLU A 92 0.63 0.96 12.95
C GLU A 92 -0.62 0.10 12.73
N HIS A 93 -1.81 0.70 12.66
CA HIS A 93 -3.05 -0.05 12.42
C HIS A 93 -3.08 -0.77 11.06
N ASN A 94 -2.58 -0.12 10.00
CA ASN A 94 -2.46 -0.76 8.69
C ASN A 94 -1.42 -1.88 8.69
N MET A 95 -0.30 -1.72 9.42
CA MET A 95 0.69 -2.78 9.58
C MET A 95 0.13 -3.96 10.36
N GLU A 96 -0.59 -3.72 11.46
CA GLU A 96 -1.28 -4.76 12.25
C GLU A 96 -2.27 -5.54 11.37
N MET A 97 -3.05 -4.88 10.52
CA MET A 97 -3.90 -5.55 9.53
C MET A 97 -3.08 -6.42 8.56
N LEU A 98 -1.94 -5.94 8.06
CA LEU A 98 -1.09 -6.72 7.15
C LEU A 98 -0.47 -7.92 7.87
N LEU A 99 -0.04 -7.76 9.12
CA LEU A 99 0.49 -8.82 9.97
C LEU A 99 -0.60 -9.85 10.34
N ASP A 100 -1.83 -9.40 10.58
CA ASP A 100 -2.99 -10.26 10.79
C ASP A 100 -3.43 -10.96 9.51
N LEU A 101 -3.31 -10.34 8.33
CA LEU A 101 -3.52 -11.00 7.04
C LEU A 101 -2.42 -11.99 6.72
N GLU A 102 -1.18 -11.72 7.12
CA GLU A 102 -0.06 -12.65 7.00
C GLU A 102 -0.23 -13.83 7.98
N SER A 103 -0.75 -13.58 9.18
CA SER A 103 -1.06 -14.62 10.18
C SER A 103 -2.32 -15.42 9.84
N MET A 104 -3.36 -14.80 9.27
CA MET A 104 -4.53 -15.43 8.64
C MET A 104 -4.18 -16.11 7.30
N GLY A 105 -3.07 -15.68 6.69
CA GLY A 105 -2.37 -16.30 5.57
C GLY A 105 -1.60 -17.56 5.97
N GLY A 106 -1.71 -17.98 7.23
CA GLY A 106 -1.41 -19.32 7.73
C GLY A 106 -2.48 -20.36 7.36
N ARG A 107 -2.99 -20.34 6.12
CA ARG A 107 -3.49 -21.56 5.48
C ARG A 107 -2.45 -21.95 4.44
N ASN A 108 -1.74 -23.01 4.78
CA ASN A 108 -0.83 -23.76 3.92
C ASN A 108 -1.28 -23.64 2.46
N SER A 109 -0.45 -23.08 1.58
CA SER A 109 -0.61 -23.34 0.15
C SER A 109 0.34 -24.46 -0.31
N PRO A 110 0.08 -25.74 0.03
CA PRO A 110 0.30 -26.87 -0.85
C PRO A 110 -1.04 -27.31 -1.47
N GLU A 111 -2.04 -26.44 -1.59
CA GLU A 111 -3.32 -26.78 -2.25
C GLU A 111 -3.25 -26.78 -3.78
N ARG A 112 -2.04 -26.61 -4.34
CA ARG A 112 -1.68 -27.10 -5.69
C ARG A 112 -0.70 -28.28 -5.69
N ALA A 113 -0.60 -29.03 -4.59
CA ALA A 113 0.19 -30.26 -4.52
C ALA A 113 -0.65 -31.53 -4.32
N ILE A 114 -1.99 -31.44 -4.16
CA ILE A 114 -2.81 -32.60 -3.79
C ILE A 114 -3.58 -33.23 -4.98
N HIS A 115 -3.80 -32.53 -6.11
CA HIS A 115 -4.33 -33.20 -7.31
C HIS A 115 -3.25 -33.83 -8.21
N SER A 116 -1.95 -33.62 -7.92
CA SER A 116 -0.86 -34.16 -8.75
C SER A 116 -0.61 -35.66 -8.54
N TRP A 117 -1.17 -36.28 -7.50
CA TRP A 117 -1.02 -37.73 -7.31
C TRP A 117 -1.98 -38.57 -8.15
N SER A 118 -3.11 -38.00 -8.58
CA SER A 118 -3.98 -38.67 -9.54
C SER A 118 -3.25 -38.83 -10.88
N ASN A 119 -2.55 -37.79 -11.34
CA ASN A 119 -1.80 -37.84 -12.60
C ASN A 119 -0.54 -38.73 -12.53
N LEU A 120 0.04 -38.93 -11.35
CA LEU A 120 1.15 -39.86 -11.14
C LEU A 120 0.71 -41.32 -11.24
N TRP A 121 -0.49 -41.64 -10.73
CA TRP A 121 -1.10 -42.96 -10.95
C TRP A 121 -1.36 -43.24 -12.44
N TRP A 122 -1.84 -42.24 -13.19
CA TRP A 122 -2.03 -42.35 -14.64
C TRP A 122 -0.70 -42.44 -15.41
N ALA A 123 0.33 -41.71 -14.99
CA ALA A 123 1.67 -41.82 -15.57
C ALA A 123 2.26 -43.23 -15.36
N GLY A 124 2.05 -43.84 -14.20
CA GLY A 124 2.43 -45.23 -13.93
C GLY A 124 1.70 -46.24 -14.82
N LEU A 125 0.39 -46.06 -15.04
CA LEU A 125 -0.41 -46.92 -15.92
C LEU A 125 0.01 -46.82 -17.40
N ILE A 126 0.40 -45.64 -17.88
CA ILE A 126 0.89 -45.46 -19.25
C ILE A 126 2.23 -46.17 -19.45
N VAL A 127 3.14 -46.06 -18.48
CA VAL A 127 4.45 -46.73 -18.53
C VAL A 127 4.30 -48.26 -18.48
N LEU A 128 3.46 -48.78 -17.58
CA LEU A 128 3.16 -50.22 -17.50
C LEU A 128 2.49 -50.75 -18.78
N GLY A 129 1.52 -50.03 -19.33
CA GLY A 129 0.85 -50.41 -20.57
C GLY A 129 1.82 -50.46 -21.77
N GLY A 130 2.72 -49.49 -21.89
CA GLY A 130 3.75 -49.47 -22.94
C GLY A 130 4.72 -50.66 -22.83
N ILE A 131 5.12 -51.01 -21.61
CA ILE A 131 5.97 -52.19 -21.36
C ILE A 131 5.22 -53.48 -21.70
N SER A 132 3.95 -53.61 -21.33
CA SER A 132 3.13 -54.79 -21.69
C SER A 132 2.94 -54.95 -23.20
N ILE A 133 2.74 -53.86 -23.95
CA ILE A 133 2.60 -53.88 -25.42
C ILE A 133 3.92 -54.29 -26.09
N TRP A 134 5.05 -53.79 -25.60
CA TRP A 134 6.37 -54.19 -26.09
C TRP A 134 6.68 -55.67 -25.79
N TRP A 135 6.29 -56.14 -24.60
CA TRP A 135 6.48 -57.54 -24.18
C TRP A 135 5.61 -58.50 -25.00
N LEU A 136 4.37 -58.12 -25.35
CA LEU A 136 3.50 -58.93 -26.20
C LEU A 136 4.02 -59.02 -27.65
N GLY A 137 4.56 -57.93 -28.20
CA GLY A 137 5.16 -57.91 -29.54
C GLY A 137 6.44 -58.73 -29.63
N SER A 138 7.28 -58.69 -28.58
CA SER A 138 8.50 -59.49 -28.50
C SER A 138 8.24 -61.00 -28.40
N LEU A 139 7.08 -61.42 -27.91
CA LEU A 139 6.70 -62.83 -27.78
C LEU A 139 6.21 -63.41 -29.11
N PHE A 140 5.67 -62.56 -29.99
CA PHE A 140 5.17 -62.96 -31.32
C PHE A 140 6.23 -62.85 -32.43
N SER A 141 7.35 -62.17 -32.19
CA SER A 141 8.48 -62.06 -33.14
C SER A 141 9.55 -63.15 -32.96
N VAL A 142 9.38 -64.04 -31.99
CA VAL A 142 10.32 -65.12 -31.64
C VAL A 142 9.72 -66.51 -31.91
N PHE A 143 8.51 -66.58 -32.48
CA PHE A 143 7.90 -67.78 -33.07
C PHE A 143 7.75 -67.59 -34.58
#